data_AF-A0A4P8XK33-F1
#
_entry.id   AF-A0A4P8XK33-F1
#
_cell.length_a   1.000
_cell.length_b   1.000
_cell.length_c   1.000
_cell.angle_alpha   90.00
_cell.angle_beta   90.00
_cell.angle_gamma   90.00
#
_symmetry.space_group_name_H-M   'P 1'
#
loop_
_entity.id
_entity.type
_entity.pdbx_description
1 polymer ?
#
loop_
_entity_poly.entity_id
_entity_poly.type
_entity_poly.pdbx_seq_one_letter_code
_entity_poly.pdbx_strand_id
1 'polypeptide(L)'
;MPFEKIVPEWGAPGVEPPESKKQEGWQVGDHPPAAWLNWFFNQSSESIQELQQKSAEQAWVVQQLAELDVDIPDASLTGKGIVQLNNSVTSTSTAQAATPSAVKAAYDRAVAALSKAGGENMTGRLIQQQWGTFSSGISGNALFGNNCYLDNAIFRYENTHTSLGARGLYMRYASGTEPQIFIFDTGLVPTTAGQAFTPTLRRVLHDNDSLAQLVKVTDNNGFAIDISNKNINSFWKSGWYMGSNVINAPNSGWWYYEVIRHNDLWEVQKAYDFNNPHSYRQRMKQNGSWSAWSEDLFQSVANGKQAIATAISGKGIAASGSEEFSSLASKISQISTAAKMASGSFTKPASNNCNFTIDNLNFTPSSLVLVIRAATNFYNYQFRFVAYLNSSGTSWRSMSFVGDNTLTQYYSQGFEVRSNGFTSTGYWASEHAYLKTGNIDTNIEWIAIG
;
A
#
# COMPACT_ATOMS: atom_id res chain seq x y z
N MET A 1 -52.13 -34.84 100.51
CA MET A 1 -52.46 -34.43 101.90
C MET A 1 -52.72 -35.70 102.69
N PRO A 2 -52.07 -35.92 103.85
CA PRO A 2 -52.43 -37.05 104.70
C PRO A 2 -53.87 -36.86 105.21
N PHE A 3 -54.69 -37.90 105.16
CA PHE A 3 -56.06 -37.84 105.68
C PHE A 3 -56.03 -37.68 107.21
N GLU A 4 -56.78 -36.72 107.74
CA GLU A 4 -56.81 -36.45 109.20
C GLU A 4 -57.50 -37.57 110.00
N LYS A 5 -58.41 -38.32 109.36
CA LYS A 5 -59.14 -39.43 110.00
C LYS A 5 -58.53 -40.76 109.59
N ILE A 6 -58.10 -41.52 110.59
CA ILE A 6 -57.64 -42.90 110.43
C ILE A 6 -58.86 -43.79 110.18
N VAL A 7 -58.81 -44.60 109.12
CA VAL A 7 -59.89 -45.55 108.82
C VAL A 7 -59.83 -46.70 109.85
N PRO A 8 -60.94 -47.04 110.54
CA PRO A 8 -60.94 -48.15 111.49
C PRO A 8 -60.63 -49.47 110.79
N GLU A 9 -59.60 -50.20 111.22
CA GLU A 9 -59.31 -51.53 110.66
C GLU A 9 -60.29 -52.58 111.20
N TRP A 10 -61.26 -52.98 110.37
CA TRP A 10 -62.21 -54.04 110.71
C TRP A 10 -61.95 -55.30 109.88
N GLY A 11 -61.12 -56.20 110.41
CA GLY A 11 -60.66 -57.40 109.70
C GLY A 11 -61.63 -58.60 109.70
N ALA A 12 -62.78 -58.50 110.37
CA ALA A 12 -63.77 -59.59 110.36
C ALA A 12 -64.65 -59.47 109.10
N PRO A 13 -64.55 -60.40 108.12
CA PRO A 13 -65.23 -60.26 106.82
C PRO A 13 -66.76 -60.34 106.93
N GLY A 14 -67.28 -60.98 107.98
CA GLY A 14 -68.71 -61.15 108.17
C GLY A 14 -69.38 -62.01 107.09
N VAL A 15 -70.70 -61.89 106.99
CA VAL A 15 -71.52 -62.50 105.94
C VAL A 15 -72.40 -61.40 105.36
N GLU A 16 -72.47 -61.30 104.05
CA GLU A 16 -73.32 -60.32 103.38
C GLU A 16 -74.80 -60.56 103.75
N PRO A 17 -75.56 -59.53 104.16
CA PRO A 17 -76.99 -59.65 104.38
C PRO A 17 -77.72 -60.09 103.08
N PRO A 18 -78.82 -60.86 103.16
CA PRO A 18 -79.63 -61.19 102.00
C PRO A 18 -80.18 -59.91 101.34
N GLU A 19 -80.43 -59.99 100.04
CA GLU A 19 -80.85 -58.85 99.22
C GLU A 19 -82.09 -58.12 99.76
N SER A 20 -83.06 -58.86 100.31
CA SER A 20 -84.24 -58.26 100.97
C SER A 20 -83.85 -57.30 102.10
N LYS A 21 -82.85 -57.63 102.92
CA LYS A 21 -82.38 -56.77 104.01
C LYS A 21 -81.52 -55.59 103.52
N LYS A 22 -80.86 -55.70 102.37
CA LYS A 22 -80.18 -54.56 101.75
C LYS A 22 -81.15 -53.53 101.21
N GLN A 23 -82.32 -53.96 100.72
CA GLN A 23 -83.34 -53.08 100.16
C GLN A 23 -84.27 -52.50 101.24
N GLU A 24 -84.71 -53.31 102.21
CA GLU A 24 -85.69 -52.90 103.23
C GLU A 24 -85.04 -52.36 104.51
N GLY A 25 -83.76 -52.62 104.75
CA GLY A 25 -83.05 -52.24 105.97
C GLY A 25 -83.45 -53.06 107.21
N TRP A 26 -82.93 -52.65 108.37
CA TRP A 26 -83.28 -53.25 109.67
C TRP A 26 -84.65 -52.74 110.12
N GLN A 27 -85.58 -53.66 110.39
CA GLN A 27 -86.92 -53.35 110.88
C GLN A 27 -86.92 -53.29 112.41
N VAL A 28 -87.90 -52.60 112.98
CA VAL A 28 -88.07 -52.50 114.43
C VAL A 28 -88.32 -53.91 115.00
N GLY A 29 -87.41 -54.38 115.85
CA GLY A 29 -87.43 -55.72 116.44
C GLY A 29 -86.51 -56.74 115.75
N ASP A 30 -85.86 -56.38 114.65
CA ASP A 30 -84.82 -57.22 114.05
C ASP A 30 -83.59 -57.30 114.96
N HIS A 31 -83.08 -58.52 115.14
CA HIS A 31 -81.78 -58.77 115.77
C HIS A 31 -80.79 -59.22 114.70
N PRO A 32 -80.12 -58.29 113.99
CA PRO A 32 -79.17 -58.65 112.94
C PRO A 32 -78.05 -59.52 113.50
N PRO A 33 -77.72 -60.67 112.86
CA PRO A 33 -76.55 -61.45 113.21
C PRO A 33 -75.29 -60.60 113.18
N ALA A 34 -74.38 -60.82 114.13
CA ALA A 34 -73.09 -60.13 114.17
C ALA A 34 -72.30 -60.25 112.87
N ALA A 35 -72.48 -61.35 112.13
CA ALA A 35 -71.87 -61.55 110.81
C ALA A 35 -72.28 -60.46 109.80
N TRP A 36 -73.52 -59.99 109.83
CA TRP A 36 -74.02 -58.95 108.94
C TRP A 36 -73.44 -57.58 109.26
N LEU A 37 -73.33 -57.25 110.55
CA LEU A 37 -72.68 -56.02 111.00
C LEU A 37 -71.18 -56.04 110.71
N ASN A 38 -70.52 -57.18 110.89
CA ASN A 38 -69.11 -57.36 110.54
C ASN A 38 -68.87 -57.11 109.06
N TRP A 39 -69.72 -57.62 108.18
CA TRP A 39 -69.62 -57.39 106.73
C TRP A 39 -69.74 -55.89 106.40
N PHE A 40 -70.74 -55.21 106.97
CA PHE A 40 -70.93 -53.78 106.73
C PHE A 40 -69.72 -52.95 107.18
N PHE A 41 -69.17 -53.23 108.38
CA PHE A 41 -68.02 -52.51 108.89
C PHE A 41 -66.74 -52.81 108.11
N ASN A 42 -66.50 -54.07 107.74
CA ASN A 42 -65.34 -54.45 106.92
C ASN A 42 -65.40 -53.79 105.53
N GLN A 43 -66.50 -53.91 104.80
CA GLN A 43 -66.63 -53.33 103.46
C GLN A 43 -66.54 -51.81 103.48
N SER A 44 -67.10 -51.17 104.51
CA SER A 44 -66.97 -49.71 104.67
C SER A 44 -65.53 -49.29 104.94
N SER A 45 -64.81 -50.04 105.78
CA SER A 45 -63.37 -49.79 106.04
C SER A 45 -62.54 -49.94 104.77
N GLU A 46 -62.67 -51.06 104.06
CA GLU A 46 -61.91 -51.36 102.85
C GLU A 46 -62.15 -50.32 101.75
N SER A 47 -63.41 -49.93 101.52
CA SER A 47 -63.77 -48.92 100.51
C SER A 47 -63.15 -47.55 100.82
N ILE A 48 -63.12 -47.14 102.09
CA ILE A 48 -62.53 -45.86 102.48
C ILE A 48 -61.00 -45.92 102.36
N GLN A 49 -60.35 -47.03 102.72
CA GLN A 49 -58.92 -47.21 102.52
C GLN A 49 -58.55 -47.14 101.02
N GLU A 50 -59.33 -47.77 100.14
CA GLU A 50 -59.13 -47.71 98.70
C GLU A 50 -59.23 -46.26 98.16
N LEU A 51 -60.25 -45.51 98.59
CA LEU A 51 -60.42 -44.10 98.22
C LEU A 51 -59.25 -43.23 98.70
N GLN A 52 -58.76 -43.44 99.92
CA GLN A 52 -57.63 -42.70 100.46
C GLN A 52 -56.35 -42.96 99.65
N GLN A 53 -56.07 -44.22 99.30
CA GLN A 53 -54.89 -44.58 98.51
C GLN A 53 -54.93 -43.99 97.10
N LYS A 54 -56.04 -44.15 96.38
CA LYS A 54 -56.18 -43.66 94.99
C LYS A 54 -56.14 -42.13 94.89
N SER A 55 -56.67 -41.41 95.89
CA SER A 55 -56.64 -39.94 95.89
C SER A 55 -55.22 -39.37 96.08
N ALA A 56 -54.34 -40.07 96.80
CA ALA A 56 -52.96 -39.66 96.98
C ALA A 56 -52.15 -39.71 95.66
N GLU A 57 -52.44 -40.68 94.78
CA GLU A 57 -51.78 -40.82 93.49
C GLU A 57 -52.11 -39.65 92.53
N GLN A 58 -53.38 -39.25 92.46
CA GLN A 58 -53.80 -38.13 91.61
C GLN A 58 -53.16 -36.80 92.04
N ALA A 59 -53.07 -36.55 93.35
CA ALA A 59 -52.45 -35.34 93.87
C ALA A 59 -50.95 -35.26 93.53
N TRP A 60 -50.26 -36.40 93.58
CA TRP A 60 -48.83 -36.49 93.23
C TRP A 60 -48.58 -36.24 91.74
N VAL A 61 -49.41 -36.82 90.86
CA VAL A 61 -49.29 -36.61 89.41
C VAL A 61 -49.53 -35.14 89.04
N VAL A 62 -50.54 -34.49 89.64
CA VAL A 62 -50.85 -33.08 89.38
C VAL A 62 -49.71 -32.17 89.85
N GLN A 63 -49.08 -32.48 90.99
CA GLN A 63 -47.92 -31.72 91.47
C GLN A 63 -46.71 -31.85 90.53
N GLN A 64 -46.38 -33.08 90.10
CA GLN A 64 -45.28 -33.31 89.18
C GLN A 64 -45.49 -32.63 87.82
N LEU A 65 -46.74 -32.56 87.34
CA LEU A 65 -47.07 -31.87 86.09
C LEU A 65 -46.94 -30.34 86.21
N ALA A 66 -47.26 -29.79 87.38
CA ALA A 66 -47.13 -28.36 87.65
C ALA A 66 -45.66 -27.92 87.84
N GLU A 67 -44.79 -28.82 88.26
CA GLU A 67 -43.34 -28.56 88.43
C GLU A 67 -42.53 -28.78 87.14
N LEU A 68 -43.15 -29.34 86.09
CA LEU A 68 -42.50 -29.58 84.80
C LEU A 68 -42.49 -28.32 83.93
N ASP A 69 -41.64 -27.35 84.28
CA ASP A 69 -41.36 -26.18 83.42
C ASP A 69 -40.30 -26.54 82.37
N VAL A 70 -40.75 -26.86 81.15
CA VAL A 70 -39.86 -27.10 80.02
C VAL A 70 -39.64 -25.78 79.28
N ASP A 71 -38.59 -25.05 79.65
CA ASP A 71 -38.15 -23.86 78.92
C ASP A 71 -37.54 -24.28 77.56
N ILE A 72 -38.22 -23.94 76.47
CA ILE A 72 -37.75 -24.17 75.10
C ILE A 72 -37.37 -22.80 74.51
N PRO A 73 -36.08 -22.44 74.50
CA PRO A 73 -35.65 -21.14 73.99
C PRO A 73 -35.82 -21.04 72.48
N ASP A 74 -35.93 -19.80 71.97
CA ASP A 74 -35.86 -19.51 70.54
C ASP A 74 -34.47 -19.82 69.98
N ALA A 75 -34.43 -20.20 68.71
CA ALA A 75 -33.16 -20.44 68.04
C ALA A 75 -32.32 -19.16 67.95
N SER A 76 -31.02 -19.27 68.26
CA SER A 76 -30.06 -18.18 68.05
C SER A 76 -28.80 -18.69 67.35
N LEU A 77 -27.90 -17.78 67.01
CA LEU A 77 -26.61 -18.14 66.41
C LEU A 77 -25.68 -18.89 67.38
N THR A 78 -25.98 -18.89 68.68
CA THR A 78 -25.12 -19.47 69.73
C THR A 78 -25.81 -20.52 70.61
N GLY A 79 -27.15 -20.57 70.61
CA GLY A 79 -27.96 -21.52 71.35
C GLY A 79 -28.98 -22.24 70.46
N LYS A 80 -29.15 -23.54 70.67
CA LYS A 80 -30.18 -24.34 69.99
C LYS A 80 -31.57 -23.95 70.51
N GLY A 81 -32.53 -23.83 69.61
CA GLY A 81 -33.93 -23.52 69.93
C GLY A 81 -34.86 -23.86 68.76
N ILE A 82 -36.13 -23.51 68.86
CA ILE A 82 -37.13 -23.74 67.79
C ILE A 82 -37.20 -22.55 66.81
N VAL A 83 -37.43 -22.82 65.52
CA VAL A 83 -37.56 -21.80 64.47
C VAL A 83 -38.57 -22.22 63.40
N GLN A 84 -39.33 -21.28 62.84
CA GLN A 84 -40.24 -21.54 61.73
C GLN A 84 -39.49 -21.53 60.39
N LEU A 85 -39.73 -22.53 59.53
CA LEU A 85 -39.10 -22.63 58.20
C LEU A 85 -39.89 -21.88 57.13
N ASN A 86 -39.18 -21.25 56.19
CA ASN A 86 -39.75 -20.54 55.04
C ASN A 86 -39.06 -20.95 53.71
N ASN A 87 -39.85 -21.25 52.69
CA ASN A 87 -39.39 -21.70 51.38
C ASN A 87 -39.24 -20.59 50.32
N SER A 88 -39.53 -19.34 50.66
CA SER A 88 -39.43 -18.20 49.75
C SER A 88 -37.98 -17.71 49.60
N VAL A 89 -37.57 -17.39 48.37
CA VAL A 89 -36.27 -16.78 48.05
C VAL A 89 -36.30 -15.25 48.01
N THR A 90 -37.42 -14.63 48.39
CA THR A 90 -37.61 -13.17 48.40
C THR A 90 -38.22 -12.65 49.71
N SER A 91 -38.29 -13.49 50.75
CA SER A 91 -38.83 -13.09 52.07
C SER A 91 -37.92 -12.09 52.77
N THR A 92 -38.49 -11.14 53.50
CA THR A 92 -37.77 -10.16 54.33
C THR A 92 -37.86 -10.45 55.83
N SER A 93 -38.53 -11.54 56.23
CA SER A 93 -38.70 -11.91 57.64
C SER A 93 -37.37 -12.29 58.29
N THR A 94 -37.08 -11.72 59.47
CA THR A 94 -35.92 -12.06 60.30
C THR A 94 -36.22 -13.11 61.37
N ALA A 95 -37.49 -13.52 61.51
CA ALA A 95 -37.95 -14.48 62.52
C ALA A 95 -38.07 -15.92 62.00
N GLN A 96 -37.69 -16.17 60.74
CA GLN A 96 -37.83 -17.46 60.06
C GLN A 96 -36.50 -17.91 59.48
N ALA A 97 -36.28 -19.22 59.44
CA ALA A 97 -35.12 -19.83 58.78
C ALA A 97 -35.46 -20.25 57.35
N ALA A 98 -34.53 -20.05 56.41
CA ALA A 98 -34.68 -20.50 55.03
C ALA A 98 -34.61 -22.04 54.95
N THR A 99 -35.45 -22.65 54.11
CA THR A 99 -35.34 -24.08 53.80
C THR A 99 -34.13 -24.36 52.90
N PRO A 100 -33.59 -25.59 52.89
CA PRO A 100 -32.57 -25.99 51.91
C PRO A 100 -33.00 -25.77 50.46
N SER A 101 -34.30 -25.89 50.16
CA SER A 101 -34.84 -25.63 48.82
C SER A 101 -34.78 -24.15 48.43
N ALA A 102 -35.08 -23.23 49.36
CA ALA A 102 -34.93 -21.79 49.13
C ALA A 102 -33.45 -21.42 48.91
N VAL A 103 -32.55 -21.94 49.74
CA VAL A 103 -31.11 -21.71 49.60
C VAL A 103 -30.59 -22.25 48.27
N LYS A 104 -31.03 -23.46 47.87
CA LYS A 104 -30.66 -24.04 46.57
C LYS A 104 -31.19 -23.22 45.41
N ALA A 105 -32.44 -22.76 45.44
CA ALA A 105 -33.01 -21.94 44.39
C ALA A 105 -32.32 -20.57 44.26
N ALA A 106 -31.92 -19.95 45.38
CA ALA A 106 -31.13 -18.72 45.39
C ALA A 106 -29.70 -18.95 44.83
N TYR A 107 -29.06 -20.05 45.24
CA TYR A 107 -27.75 -20.46 44.74
C TYR A 107 -27.78 -20.74 43.23
N ASP A 108 -28.76 -21.52 42.75
CA ASP A 108 -28.91 -21.84 41.33
C ASP A 108 -29.13 -20.56 40.49
N ARG A 109 -29.89 -19.58 41.01
CA ARG A 109 -30.06 -18.27 40.36
C ARG A 109 -28.78 -17.45 40.35
N ALA A 110 -28.01 -17.44 41.44
CA ALA A 110 -26.73 -16.74 41.51
C ALA A 110 -25.71 -17.34 40.53
N VAL A 111 -25.65 -18.68 40.43
CA VAL A 111 -24.82 -19.40 39.44
C VAL A 111 -25.26 -19.05 38.02
N ALA A 112 -26.57 -19.01 37.74
CA ALA A 112 -27.09 -18.61 36.42
C ALA A 112 -26.80 -17.14 36.06
N ALA A 113 -26.72 -16.24 37.06
CA ALA A 113 -26.36 -14.84 36.85
C ALA A 113 -24.86 -14.64 36.64
N LEU A 114 -24.01 -15.46 37.26
CA LEU A 114 -22.55 -15.38 37.15
C LEU A 114 -22.07 -15.49 35.69
N SER A 115 -22.70 -16.37 34.90
CA SER A 115 -22.39 -16.54 33.48
C SER A 115 -22.71 -15.31 32.62
N LYS A 116 -23.62 -14.44 33.09
CA LYS A 116 -23.99 -13.17 32.41
C LYS A 116 -23.21 -11.97 32.95
N ALA A 117 -22.67 -12.06 34.17
CA ALA A 117 -21.97 -10.98 34.86
C ALA A 117 -20.43 -11.09 34.86
N GLY A 118 -19.87 -12.26 34.53
CA GLY A 118 -18.46 -12.39 34.17
C GLY A 118 -17.44 -12.76 35.26
N GLY A 119 -17.79 -13.44 36.37
CA GLY A 119 -16.84 -14.17 37.24
C GLY A 119 -15.67 -13.40 37.92
N GLU A 120 -14.76 -14.12 38.61
CA GLU A 120 -13.53 -13.58 39.27
C GLU A 120 -12.43 -13.14 38.28
N ASN A 121 -12.58 -13.49 37.00
CA ASN A 121 -11.89 -12.87 35.86
C ASN A 121 -12.95 -12.41 34.85
N MET A 122 -12.98 -11.13 34.48
CA MET A 122 -13.67 -10.72 33.24
C MET A 122 -12.81 -11.06 32.01
N THR A 123 -12.79 -12.34 31.63
CA THR A 123 -12.13 -12.84 30.42
C THR A 123 -12.89 -12.51 29.13
N GLY A 124 -13.58 -11.36 29.04
CA GLY A 124 -14.43 -11.02 27.89
C GLY A 124 -14.74 -9.53 27.73
N ARG A 125 -15.03 -9.10 26.48
CA ARG A 125 -15.62 -7.78 26.18
C ARG A 125 -17.15 -7.88 26.12
N LEU A 126 -17.79 -6.91 26.79
CA LEU A 126 -19.07 -6.22 26.56
C LEU A 126 -20.14 -6.87 25.64
N ILE A 127 -21.38 -6.94 26.15
CA ILE A 127 -22.60 -7.26 25.39
C ILE A 127 -23.02 -6.06 24.53
N GLN A 128 -23.09 -6.26 23.20
CA GLN A 128 -23.83 -5.39 22.27
C GLN A 128 -25.17 -6.06 21.93
N GLN A 129 -26.19 -5.26 21.63
CA GLN A 129 -27.54 -5.73 21.30
C GLN A 129 -27.54 -6.82 20.21
N GLN A 130 -28.62 -7.62 20.14
CA GLN A 130 -28.89 -8.87 19.39
C GLN A 130 -28.09 -9.19 18.10
N TRP A 131 -27.56 -8.19 17.40
CA TRP A 131 -26.87 -8.30 16.13
C TRP A 131 -25.34 -8.24 16.22
N GLY A 132 -24.73 -7.84 17.34
CA GLY A 132 -23.27 -7.74 17.48
C GLY A 132 -22.65 -8.85 18.33
N THR A 133 -21.63 -9.54 17.78
CA THR A 133 -20.94 -10.65 18.46
C THR A 133 -19.42 -10.42 18.50
N PHE A 134 -18.83 -10.70 19.66
CA PHE A 134 -17.38 -10.86 19.82
C PHE A 134 -17.08 -12.31 20.16
N SER A 135 -16.36 -13.00 19.27
CA SER A 135 -16.09 -14.44 19.39
C SER A 135 -14.61 -14.71 19.24
N SER A 136 -14.08 -15.62 20.06
CA SER A 136 -12.71 -16.12 19.95
C SER A 136 -12.69 -17.63 19.84
N GLY A 137 -11.85 -18.19 18.96
CA GLY A 137 -11.68 -19.63 18.78
C GLY A 137 -10.39 -20.16 19.42
N ILE A 138 -10.32 -21.47 19.69
CA ILE A 138 -9.20 -22.17 20.34
C ILE A 138 -7.84 -22.06 19.61
N SER A 139 -7.82 -21.62 18.36
CA SER A 139 -6.62 -21.47 17.52
C SER A 139 -6.10 -20.02 17.42
N GLY A 140 -6.46 -19.14 18.36
CA GLY A 140 -6.00 -17.74 18.36
C GLY A 140 -6.70 -16.84 17.33
N ASN A 141 -7.92 -17.22 16.94
CA ASN A 141 -8.76 -16.42 16.04
C ASN A 141 -9.70 -15.52 16.84
N ALA A 142 -9.93 -14.29 16.39
CA ALA A 142 -10.90 -13.36 16.97
C ALA A 142 -11.80 -12.76 15.88
N LEU A 143 -13.12 -12.83 16.07
CA LEU A 143 -14.14 -12.26 15.20
C LEU A 143 -14.89 -11.14 15.94
N PHE A 144 -14.99 -10.00 15.29
CA PHE A 144 -15.81 -8.86 15.67
C PHE A 144 -16.87 -8.74 14.58
N GLY A 145 -18.02 -9.36 14.81
CA GLY A 145 -18.99 -9.66 13.76
C GLY A 145 -20.36 -9.08 14.04
N ASN A 146 -21.11 -8.77 12.99
CA ASN A 146 -22.55 -8.61 13.03
C ASN A 146 -23.18 -9.89 12.49
N ASN A 147 -24.17 -10.42 13.21
CA ASN A 147 -24.89 -11.66 12.91
C ASN A 147 -23.99 -12.90 12.69
N CYS A 148 -22.83 -12.99 13.34
CA CYS A 148 -21.92 -14.14 13.16
C CYS A 148 -20.96 -14.38 14.33
N TYR A 149 -20.54 -15.63 14.49
CA TYR A 149 -19.55 -16.08 15.47
C TYR A 149 -18.65 -17.21 14.93
N LEU A 150 -17.58 -17.55 15.65
CA LEU A 150 -16.72 -18.69 15.34
C LEU A 150 -17.03 -19.87 16.28
N ASP A 151 -17.20 -21.05 15.71
CA ASP A 151 -17.28 -22.35 16.41
C ASP A 151 -16.13 -23.23 15.90
N ASN A 152 -15.10 -23.47 16.73
CA ASN A 152 -13.90 -24.21 16.34
C ASN A 152 -13.30 -23.77 14.98
N ALA A 153 -13.20 -22.44 14.78
CA ALA A 153 -12.73 -21.78 13.55
C ALA A 153 -13.66 -21.84 12.32
N ILE A 154 -14.89 -22.34 12.48
CA ILE A 154 -15.94 -22.29 11.45
C ILE A 154 -16.82 -21.06 11.70
N PHE A 155 -17.07 -20.25 10.66
CA PHE A 155 -17.98 -19.11 10.74
C PHE A 155 -19.43 -19.60 10.73
N ARG A 156 -20.25 -19.12 11.67
CA ARG A 156 -21.68 -19.44 11.79
C ARG A 156 -22.52 -18.20 11.97
N TYR A 157 -23.75 -18.20 11.49
CA TYR A 157 -24.69 -17.10 11.72
C TYR A 157 -25.22 -17.12 13.15
N GLU A 158 -25.39 -15.93 13.76
CA GLU A 158 -25.93 -15.80 15.11
C GLU A 158 -27.46 -15.90 15.14
N ASN A 159 -28.13 -15.24 14.20
CA ASN A 159 -29.59 -15.14 14.12
C ASN A 159 -30.12 -15.67 12.79
N THR A 160 -31.40 -16.06 12.80
CA THR A 160 -32.17 -16.33 11.59
C THR A 160 -32.79 -15.02 11.09
N HIS A 161 -32.54 -14.63 9.85
CA HIS A 161 -33.12 -13.44 9.24
C HIS A 161 -33.36 -13.62 7.73
N THR A 162 -34.31 -12.90 7.15
CA THR A 162 -34.67 -13.04 5.73
C THR A 162 -33.78 -12.25 4.78
N SER A 163 -33.06 -11.23 5.27
CA SER A 163 -32.28 -10.31 4.42
C SER A 163 -31.03 -9.71 5.08
N LEU A 164 -30.65 -10.16 6.28
CA LEU A 164 -29.49 -9.63 7.01
C LEU A 164 -28.43 -10.72 7.06
N GLY A 165 -27.41 -10.58 6.21
CA GLY A 165 -26.22 -11.42 6.23
C GLY A 165 -25.31 -11.13 7.41
N ALA A 166 -24.03 -11.46 7.27
CA ALA A 166 -23.00 -11.23 8.26
C ALA A 166 -21.88 -10.32 7.73
N ARG A 167 -21.30 -9.54 8.62
CA ARG A 167 -20.11 -8.71 8.35
C ARG A 167 -19.19 -8.80 9.55
N GLY A 168 -17.89 -8.84 9.36
CA GLY A 168 -16.98 -8.81 10.50
C GLY A 168 -15.53 -8.49 10.20
N LEU A 169 -14.81 -8.20 11.27
CA LEU A 169 -13.35 -8.13 11.32
C LEU A 169 -12.83 -9.44 11.94
N TYR A 170 -11.97 -10.13 11.20
CA TYR A 170 -11.43 -11.43 11.56
C TYR A 170 -9.91 -11.36 11.70
N MET A 171 -9.43 -11.59 12.91
CA MET A 171 -8.00 -11.61 13.25
C MET A 171 -7.57 -13.05 13.47
N ARG A 172 -6.43 -13.47 12.93
CA ARG A 172 -5.89 -14.81 13.18
C ARG A 172 -4.38 -14.84 13.30
N TYR A 173 -3.89 -15.76 14.12
CA TYR A 173 -2.52 -16.23 14.10
C TYR A 173 -2.47 -17.52 13.27
N ALA A 174 -1.87 -17.47 12.09
CA ALA A 174 -1.55 -18.68 11.35
C ALA A 174 -0.11 -19.09 11.72
N SER A 175 0.05 -20.33 12.21
CA SER A 175 1.34 -20.86 12.66
C SER A 175 2.43 -20.65 11.59
N GLY A 176 3.49 -19.92 11.93
CA GLY A 176 4.61 -19.64 11.02
C GLY A 176 4.40 -18.46 10.05
N THR A 177 3.30 -17.72 10.15
CA THR A 177 3.06 -16.47 9.40
C THR A 177 2.74 -15.31 10.34
N GLU A 178 3.02 -14.08 9.90
CA GLU A 178 2.69 -12.87 10.65
C GLU A 178 1.17 -12.78 10.96
N PRO A 179 0.76 -12.14 12.07
CA PRO A 179 -0.65 -11.99 12.42
C PRO A 179 -1.43 -11.30 11.28
N GLN A 180 -2.59 -11.86 10.94
CA GLN A 180 -3.39 -11.39 9.80
C GLN A 180 -4.71 -10.81 10.27
N ILE A 181 -5.07 -9.65 9.70
CA ILE A 181 -6.37 -9.00 9.92
C ILE A 181 -7.14 -9.04 8.60
N PHE A 182 -8.39 -9.46 8.66
CA PHE A 182 -9.30 -9.53 7.52
C PHE A 182 -10.60 -8.80 7.83
N ILE A 183 -11.25 -8.31 6.78
CA ILE A 183 -12.63 -7.85 6.79
C ILE A 183 -13.46 -8.69 5.83
N PHE A 184 -14.74 -8.88 6.11
CA PHE A 184 -15.68 -9.51 5.20
C PHE A 184 -17.08 -8.94 5.34
N ASP A 185 -17.87 -9.11 4.29
CA ASP A 185 -19.29 -8.79 4.24
C ASP A 185 -19.98 -9.77 3.28
N THR A 186 -21.02 -10.46 3.74
CA THR A 186 -21.80 -11.39 2.92
C THR A 186 -22.90 -10.68 2.12
N GLY A 187 -23.18 -9.41 2.41
CA GLY A 187 -24.31 -8.67 1.84
C GLY A 187 -25.67 -9.10 2.40
N LEU A 188 -26.73 -8.72 1.70
CA LEU A 188 -28.12 -9.00 2.08
C LEU A 188 -28.52 -10.41 1.67
N VAL A 189 -28.25 -11.39 2.53
CA VAL A 189 -28.60 -12.79 2.31
C VAL A 189 -29.48 -13.32 3.46
N PRO A 190 -30.39 -14.28 3.20
CA PRO A 190 -31.06 -15.00 4.27
C PRO A 190 -30.06 -15.76 5.14
N THR A 191 -30.32 -15.81 6.44
CA THR A 191 -29.47 -16.46 7.44
C THR A 191 -30.30 -17.38 8.32
N THR A 192 -29.69 -18.47 8.79
CA THR A 192 -30.28 -19.39 9.76
C THR A 192 -29.31 -19.51 10.94
N ALA A 193 -29.79 -19.28 12.16
CA ALA A 193 -28.97 -19.34 13.37
C ALA A 193 -28.21 -20.68 13.47
N GLY A 194 -26.90 -20.60 13.73
CA GLY A 194 -25.99 -21.75 13.83
C GLY A 194 -25.54 -22.34 12.48
N GLN A 195 -26.12 -21.95 11.34
CA GLN A 195 -25.69 -22.45 10.03
C GLN A 195 -24.29 -21.94 9.71
N ALA A 196 -23.41 -22.83 9.25
CA ALA A 196 -22.07 -22.49 8.80
C ALA A 196 -22.08 -21.71 7.47
N PHE A 197 -21.09 -20.84 7.29
CA PHE A 197 -20.83 -20.12 6.05
C PHE A 197 -19.32 -19.92 5.82
N THR A 198 -18.94 -19.60 4.58
CA THR A 198 -17.56 -19.29 4.19
C THR A 198 -17.50 -17.87 3.67
N PRO A 199 -16.96 -16.89 4.44
CA PRO A 199 -16.85 -15.52 3.97
C PRO A 199 -15.73 -15.35 2.93
N THR A 200 -15.92 -14.40 2.01
CA THR A 200 -14.81 -13.86 1.22
C THR A 200 -14.01 -12.89 2.08
N LEU A 201 -12.85 -13.33 2.57
CA LEU A 201 -11.97 -12.52 3.41
C LEU A 201 -11.14 -11.56 2.54
N ARG A 202 -11.18 -10.27 2.87
CA ARG A 202 -10.26 -9.26 2.32
C ARG A 202 -9.23 -8.90 3.37
N ARG A 203 -7.95 -9.12 3.08
CA ARG A 203 -6.87 -8.83 4.03
C ARG A 203 -6.68 -7.32 4.18
N VAL A 204 -6.56 -6.87 5.41
CA VAL A 204 -6.06 -5.53 5.73
C VAL A 204 -4.54 -5.61 5.63
N LEU A 205 -3.99 -4.86 4.66
CA LEU A 205 -2.55 -4.81 4.43
C LEU A 205 -1.87 -4.01 5.54
N HIS A 206 -0.69 -4.45 5.98
CA HIS A 206 0.16 -3.75 6.94
C HIS A 206 1.48 -3.31 6.29
N ASP A 207 2.23 -2.42 6.93
CA ASP A 207 3.44 -1.81 6.32
C ASP A 207 4.57 -2.81 5.99
N ASN A 208 4.52 -4.02 6.54
CA ASN A 208 5.45 -5.10 6.21
C ASN A 208 4.92 -6.07 5.13
N ASP A 209 3.73 -5.83 4.59
CA ASP A 209 3.20 -6.68 3.53
C ASP A 209 3.94 -6.44 2.21
N SER A 210 4.69 -7.45 1.77
CA SER A 210 5.46 -7.46 0.51
C SER A 210 4.60 -7.34 -0.77
N LEU A 211 3.28 -7.28 -0.63
CA LEU A 211 2.31 -7.28 -1.73
C LEU A 211 1.68 -5.90 -2.00
N ALA A 212 2.02 -4.87 -1.22
CA ALA A 212 1.41 -3.54 -1.33
C ALA A 212 2.37 -2.50 -1.93
N GLN A 213 1.90 -1.71 -2.89
CA GLN A 213 2.57 -0.47 -3.27
C GLN A 213 2.33 0.58 -2.17
N LEU A 214 3.24 0.68 -1.20
CA LEU A 214 3.11 1.56 -0.03
C LEU A 214 3.44 3.03 -0.32
N VAL A 215 4.25 3.27 -1.35
CA VAL A 215 4.61 4.62 -1.79
C VAL A 215 3.58 5.10 -2.81
N LYS A 216 2.91 6.21 -2.50
CA LYS A 216 1.95 6.88 -3.39
C LYS A 216 2.66 7.33 -4.68
N VAL A 217 2.33 6.69 -5.81
CA VAL A 217 2.86 6.99 -7.15
C VAL A 217 1.92 7.86 -8.01
N THR A 218 0.65 7.98 -7.61
CA THR A 218 -0.40 8.78 -8.25
C THR A 218 -1.30 9.42 -7.20
N ASP A 219 -2.16 10.36 -7.59
CA ASP A 219 -3.21 10.88 -6.73
C ASP A 219 -4.34 9.85 -6.49
N ASN A 220 -5.18 10.05 -5.46
CA ASN A 220 -6.21 9.11 -5.02
C ASN A 220 -7.37 8.97 -6.02
N ASN A 221 -7.51 9.95 -6.92
CA ASN A 221 -8.48 9.95 -8.01
C ASN A 221 -7.97 9.23 -9.28
N GLY A 222 -6.74 8.70 -9.26
CA GLY A 222 -6.10 8.04 -10.39
C GLY A 222 -5.33 8.97 -11.33
N PHE A 223 -5.34 10.28 -11.11
CA PHE A 223 -4.52 11.23 -11.89
C PHE A 223 -3.08 11.28 -11.38
N ALA A 224 -2.17 11.81 -12.21
CA ALA A 224 -0.83 12.16 -11.76
C ALA A 224 -0.88 13.24 -10.65
N ILE A 225 0.10 13.24 -9.76
CA ILE A 225 0.13 14.16 -8.61
C ILE A 225 0.37 15.60 -9.10
N ASP A 226 -0.53 16.52 -8.78
CA ASP A 226 -0.40 17.94 -9.18
C ASP A 226 0.67 18.68 -8.37
N ILE A 227 1.64 19.22 -9.09
CA ILE A 227 2.77 20.00 -8.57
C ILE A 227 2.85 21.39 -9.21
N SER A 228 1.74 21.90 -9.74
CA SER A 228 1.66 23.24 -10.32
C SER A 228 2.18 24.30 -9.35
N ASN A 229 2.95 25.26 -9.86
CA ASN A 229 3.62 26.32 -9.11
C ASN A 229 4.67 25.85 -8.07
N LYS A 230 5.03 24.55 -8.06
CA LYS A 230 6.07 24.01 -7.19
C LYS A 230 7.37 23.81 -7.97
N ASN A 231 8.45 23.56 -7.25
CA ASN A 231 9.76 23.26 -7.84
C ASN A 231 9.92 21.74 -8.03
N ILE A 232 10.12 21.30 -9.27
CA ILE A 232 10.37 19.88 -9.57
C ILE A 232 11.71 19.39 -8.99
N ASN A 233 12.65 20.28 -8.67
CA ASN A 233 13.91 19.92 -8.00
C ASN A 233 13.76 19.68 -6.48
N SER A 234 12.58 19.94 -5.91
CA SER A 234 12.29 19.61 -4.51
C SER A 234 12.28 18.11 -4.27
N PHE A 235 12.19 17.69 -3.00
CA PHE A 235 12.11 16.27 -2.67
C PHE A 235 10.73 15.71 -3.02
N TRP A 236 10.67 14.91 -4.09
CA TRP A 236 9.51 14.14 -4.53
C TRP A 236 9.76 12.65 -4.30
N LYS A 237 8.73 11.79 -4.23
CA LYS A 237 8.94 10.33 -4.23
C LYS A 237 9.00 9.82 -5.67
N SER A 238 9.47 8.59 -5.90
CA SER A 238 9.33 8.01 -7.24
C SER A 238 7.84 7.91 -7.60
N GLY A 239 7.46 8.38 -8.79
CA GLY A 239 6.05 8.43 -9.19
C GLY A 239 5.76 9.34 -10.39
N TRP A 240 4.47 9.55 -10.63
CA TRP A 240 3.93 10.32 -11.75
C TRP A 240 3.33 11.63 -11.26
N TYR A 241 3.72 12.73 -11.91
CA TYR A 241 3.33 14.08 -11.53
C TYR A 241 2.82 14.86 -12.74
N MET A 242 2.13 15.96 -12.51
CA MET A 242 1.70 16.89 -13.56
C MET A 242 1.67 18.32 -13.03
N GLY A 243 1.71 19.30 -13.93
CA GLY A 243 1.42 20.67 -13.52
C GLY A 243 1.82 21.73 -14.54
N SER A 244 1.38 22.95 -14.28
CA SER A 244 1.80 24.17 -14.97
C SER A 244 2.64 25.08 -14.08
N ASN A 245 3.41 25.98 -14.71
CA ASN A 245 4.28 26.93 -14.00
C ASN A 245 5.20 26.24 -12.99
N VAL A 246 5.63 25.01 -13.31
CA VAL A 246 6.52 24.23 -12.46
C VAL A 246 7.92 24.82 -12.57
N ILE A 247 8.49 25.21 -11.43
CA ILE A 247 9.83 25.82 -11.37
C ILE A 247 10.86 24.75 -11.75
N ASN A 248 11.83 25.11 -12.60
CA ASN A 248 12.84 24.21 -13.19
C ASN A 248 12.29 23.16 -14.17
N ALA A 249 11.04 23.30 -14.63
CA ALA A 249 10.54 22.58 -15.80
C ALA A 249 11.26 23.01 -17.09
N PRO A 250 11.10 22.26 -18.20
CA PRO A 250 11.71 22.64 -19.47
C PRO A 250 11.29 24.01 -20.00
N ASN A 251 10.04 24.41 -19.74
CA ASN A 251 9.48 25.73 -20.00
C ASN A 251 8.24 25.97 -19.10
N SER A 252 7.56 27.10 -19.25
CA SER A 252 6.38 27.46 -18.44
C SER A 252 5.07 26.73 -18.82
N GLY A 253 5.11 25.79 -19.76
CA GLY A 253 3.95 25.04 -20.23
C GLY A 253 3.41 24.01 -19.22
N TRP A 254 2.39 23.27 -19.66
CA TRP A 254 1.86 22.11 -18.94
C TRP A 254 2.66 20.86 -19.31
N TRP A 255 3.01 20.07 -18.29
CA TRP A 255 3.81 18.85 -18.46
C TRP A 255 3.31 17.75 -17.53
N TYR A 256 3.46 16.50 -17.99
CA TYR A 256 3.51 15.33 -17.12
C TYR A 256 4.97 15.03 -16.79
N TYR A 257 5.23 14.54 -15.58
CA TYR A 257 6.57 14.16 -15.15
C TYR A 257 6.61 12.73 -14.63
N GLU A 258 7.64 11.99 -15.02
CA GLU A 258 8.03 10.75 -14.37
C GLU A 258 9.30 11.05 -13.56
N VAL A 259 9.24 10.83 -12.24
CA VAL A 259 10.37 11.00 -11.34
C VAL A 259 10.80 9.62 -10.85
N ILE A 260 12.06 9.25 -11.12
CA ILE A 260 12.64 7.97 -10.71
C ILE A 260 13.85 8.23 -9.85
N ARG A 261 13.77 7.84 -8.58
CA ARG A 261 14.81 8.14 -7.58
C ARG A 261 15.62 6.90 -7.24
N HIS A 262 16.94 7.06 -7.15
CA HIS A 262 17.83 6.11 -6.51
C HIS A 262 18.08 6.53 -5.06
N ASN A 263 18.42 7.81 -4.82
CA ASN A 263 18.54 8.42 -3.49
C ASN A 263 18.47 9.97 -3.60
N ASP A 264 18.97 10.70 -2.60
CA ASP A 264 18.96 12.18 -2.60
C ASP A 264 19.97 12.83 -3.57
N LEU A 265 20.96 12.05 -4.02
CA LEU A 265 22.02 12.47 -4.92
C LEU A 265 21.76 12.07 -6.38
N TRP A 266 20.92 11.04 -6.61
CA TRP A 266 20.71 10.41 -7.91
C TRP A 266 19.23 10.25 -8.23
N GLU A 267 18.79 10.94 -9.29
CA GLU A 267 17.38 10.99 -9.73
C GLU A 267 17.31 11.20 -11.24
N VAL A 268 16.36 10.55 -11.90
CA VAL A 268 16.01 10.81 -13.30
C VAL A 268 14.66 11.50 -13.32
N GLN A 269 14.57 12.57 -14.10
CA GLN A 269 13.32 13.27 -14.35
C GLN A 269 13.06 13.28 -15.84
N LYS A 270 11.83 12.92 -16.18
CA LYS A 270 11.32 12.92 -17.54
C LYS A 270 10.10 13.82 -17.59
N ALA A 271 9.99 14.62 -18.64
CA ALA A 271 8.90 15.54 -18.86
C ALA A 271 8.26 15.25 -20.22
N TYR A 272 6.96 14.99 -20.22
CA TYR A 272 6.14 14.75 -21.40
C TYR A 272 5.24 15.96 -21.61
N ASP A 273 5.31 16.57 -22.79
CA ASP A 273 4.51 17.76 -23.07
C ASP A 273 3.02 17.40 -23.08
N PHE A 274 2.22 18.17 -22.34
CA PHE A 274 0.79 17.91 -22.21
C PHE A 274 0.04 18.10 -23.54
N ASN A 275 0.46 19.06 -24.36
CA ASN A 275 -0.20 19.43 -25.61
C ASN A 275 0.43 18.77 -26.84
N ASN A 276 1.64 18.20 -26.70
CA ASN A 276 2.35 17.54 -27.80
C ASN A 276 2.90 16.18 -27.35
N PRO A 277 2.21 15.06 -27.63
CA PRO A 277 2.64 13.72 -27.18
C PRO A 277 3.96 13.26 -27.81
N HIS A 278 4.44 13.94 -28.85
CA HIS A 278 5.71 13.66 -29.51
C HIS A 278 6.89 14.44 -28.91
N SER A 279 6.62 15.41 -28.03
CA SER A 279 7.63 16.22 -27.35
C SER A 279 7.96 15.64 -25.98
N TYR A 280 9.21 15.27 -25.80
CA TYR A 280 9.70 14.68 -24.56
C TYR A 280 11.10 15.20 -24.22
N ARG A 281 11.31 15.47 -22.94
CA ARG A 281 12.62 15.90 -22.42
C ARG A 281 12.99 15.10 -21.19
N GLN A 282 14.28 14.86 -21.03
CA GLN A 282 14.80 14.16 -19.86
C GLN A 282 16.04 14.86 -19.31
N ARG A 283 16.27 14.65 -18.02
CA ARG A 283 17.50 15.05 -17.36
C ARG A 283 17.78 14.12 -16.18
N MET A 284 18.96 14.27 -15.60
CA MET A 284 19.32 13.52 -14.41
C MET A 284 20.01 14.42 -13.38
N LYS A 285 19.83 14.06 -12.12
CA LYS A 285 20.63 14.53 -10.99
C LYS A 285 21.76 13.54 -10.78
N GLN A 286 22.99 14.02 -10.80
CA GLN A 286 24.19 13.23 -10.52
C GLN A 286 24.95 13.90 -9.40
N ASN A 287 25.26 13.14 -8.35
CA ASN A 287 25.98 13.65 -7.18
C ASN A 287 25.41 14.96 -6.61
N GLY A 288 24.07 15.10 -6.59
CA GLY A 288 23.40 16.30 -6.07
C GLY A 288 23.17 17.41 -7.10
N SER A 289 23.81 17.37 -8.28
CA SER A 289 23.72 18.41 -9.31
C SER A 289 22.83 18.00 -10.48
N TRP A 290 21.99 18.92 -10.97
CA TRP A 290 21.09 18.69 -12.10
C TRP A 290 21.78 18.96 -13.45
N SER A 291 21.62 18.04 -14.40
CA SER A 291 21.93 18.32 -15.81
C SER A 291 20.89 19.27 -16.41
N ALA A 292 21.25 19.90 -17.54
CA ALA A 292 20.26 20.55 -18.39
C ALA A 292 19.22 19.53 -18.87
N TRP A 293 18.02 20.03 -19.21
CA TRP A 293 17.03 19.25 -19.95
C TRP A 293 17.58 18.92 -21.34
N SER A 294 17.37 17.68 -21.78
CA SER A 294 17.67 17.30 -23.16
C SER A 294 16.88 18.16 -24.13
N GLU A 295 17.44 18.35 -25.32
CA GLU A 295 16.64 18.83 -26.44
C GLU A 295 15.53 17.84 -26.77
N ASP A 296 14.47 18.35 -27.36
CA ASP A 296 13.44 17.50 -27.96
C ASP A 296 14.02 16.80 -29.20
N LEU A 297 13.63 15.54 -29.45
CA LEU A 297 14.17 14.75 -30.56
C LEU A 297 13.90 15.42 -31.91
N PHE A 298 12.72 16.00 -32.11
CA PHE A 298 12.38 16.68 -33.36
C PHE A 298 13.21 17.94 -33.53
N GLN A 299 13.46 18.68 -32.45
CA GLN A 299 14.32 19.85 -32.48
C GLN A 299 15.79 19.48 -32.77
N SER A 300 16.30 18.41 -32.17
CA SER A 300 17.64 17.91 -32.45
C SER A 300 17.78 17.49 -33.92
N VAL A 301 16.78 16.79 -34.46
CA VAL A 301 16.73 16.40 -35.87
C VAL A 301 16.65 17.63 -36.78
N ALA A 302 15.79 18.61 -36.47
CA ALA A 302 15.66 19.84 -37.24
C ALA A 302 16.97 20.64 -37.27
N ASN A 303 17.64 20.78 -36.11
CA ASN A 303 18.95 21.42 -36.01
C ASN A 303 20.00 20.68 -36.85
N GLY A 304 20.00 19.34 -36.80
CA GLY A 304 20.88 18.51 -37.63
C GLY A 304 20.62 18.69 -39.13
N LYS A 305 19.36 18.67 -39.57
CA LYS A 305 18.98 18.93 -40.97
C LYS A 305 19.42 20.33 -41.41
N GLN A 306 19.24 21.33 -40.56
CA GLN A 306 19.65 22.69 -40.86
C GLN A 306 21.18 22.80 -41.01
N ALA A 307 21.95 22.16 -40.13
CA ALA A 307 23.41 22.14 -40.25
C ALA A 307 23.88 21.48 -41.57
N ILE A 308 23.25 20.35 -41.95
CA ILE A 308 23.54 19.66 -43.21
C ILE A 308 23.17 20.55 -44.41
N ALA A 309 21.98 21.16 -44.40
CA ALA A 309 21.52 22.04 -45.48
C ALA A 309 22.43 23.26 -45.68
N THR A 310 22.90 23.86 -44.58
CA THR A 310 23.88 24.95 -44.61
C THR A 310 25.20 24.48 -45.24
N ALA A 311 25.68 23.29 -44.92
CA ALA A 311 26.90 22.74 -45.50
C ALA A 311 26.76 22.48 -47.02
N ILE A 312 25.64 21.92 -47.47
CA ILE A 312 25.33 21.70 -48.89
C ILE A 312 25.28 23.04 -49.65
N SER A 313 24.59 24.02 -49.07
CA SER A 313 24.51 25.40 -49.61
C SER A 313 25.88 26.05 -49.73
N GLY A 314 26.76 25.84 -48.74
CA GLY A 314 28.16 26.27 -48.78
C GLY A 314 28.99 25.66 -49.91
N LYS A 315 28.53 24.56 -50.53
CA LYS A 315 29.14 23.95 -51.73
C LYS A 315 28.50 24.39 -53.05
N GLY A 316 27.57 25.34 -53.01
CA GLY A 316 26.95 25.94 -54.19
C GLY A 316 25.65 25.27 -54.65
N ILE A 317 25.11 24.31 -53.88
CA ILE A 317 23.81 23.67 -54.15
C ILE A 317 22.80 24.18 -53.11
N ALA A 318 21.76 24.91 -53.53
CA ALA A 318 20.79 25.47 -52.59
C ALA A 318 20.04 24.38 -51.81
N ALA A 319 20.09 24.42 -50.48
CA ALA A 319 19.40 23.47 -49.58
C ALA A 319 18.82 24.17 -48.34
N SER A 320 17.73 23.62 -47.81
CA SER A 320 17.03 24.13 -46.61
C SER A 320 16.87 23.05 -45.53
N GLY A 321 16.98 23.42 -44.25
CA GLY A 321 16.77 22.50 -43.12
C GLY A 321 15.32 22.02 -42.99
N SER A 322 14.38 22.66 -43.67
CA SER A 322 12.98 22.23 -43.74
C SER A 322 12.75 21.07 -44.72
N GLU A 323 13.72 20.74 -45.57
CA GLU A 323 13.58 19.66 -46.56
C GLU A 323 13.55 18.28 -45.93
N GLU A 324 13.01 17.31 -46.68
CA GLU A 324 13.07 15.89 -46.35
C GLU A 324 14.50 15.36 -46.44
N PHE A 325 14.81 14.33 -45.65
CA PHE A 325 16.14 13.72 -45.65
C PHE A 325 16.55 13.18 -47.03
N SER A 326 15.60 12.64 -47.80
CA SER A 326 15.84 12.16 -49.16
C SER A 326 16.23 13.30 -50.11
N SER A 327 15.60 14.47 -49.99
CA SER A 327 15.93 15.66 -50.80
C SER A 327 17.34 16.17 -50.47
N LEU A 328 17.67 16.28 -49.18
CA LEU A 328 19.03 16.64 -48.74
C LEU A 328 20.06 15.63 -49.25
N ALA A 329 19.77 14.33 -49.19
CA ALA A 329 20.64 13.28 -49.71
C ALA A 329 20.84 13.39 -51.24
N SER A 330 19.78 13.61 -52.01
CA SER A 330 19.88 13.82 -53.46
C SER A 330 20.74 15.04 -53.80
N LYS A 331 20.63 16.13 -53.02
CA LYS A 331 21.43 17.35 -53.22
C LYS A 331 22.91 17.14 -52.89
N ILE A 332 23.23 16.27 -51.94
CA ILE A 332 24.63 15.87 -51.68
C ILE A 332 25.24 15.23 -52.94
N SER A 333 24.48 14.37 -53.65
CA SER A 333 24.94 13.76 -54.90
C SER A 333 25.13 14.76 -56.06
N GLN A 334 24.56 15.96 -55.96
CA GLN A 334 24.71 17.03 -56.95
C GLN A 334 25.93 17.93 -56.68
N ILE A 335 26.61 17.76 -55.54
CA ILE A 335 27.82 18.51 -55.25
C ILE A 335 28.90 18.13 -56.27
N SER A 336 29.34 19.12 -57.06
CA SER A 336 30.40 18.89 -58.04
C SER A 336 31.72 18.54 -57.34
N THR A 337 32.24 17.36 -57.63
CA THR A 337 33.60 16.92 -57.26
C THR A 337 34.60 17.13 -58.39
N ALA A 338 34.14 17.59 -59.56
CA ALA A 338 35.00 17.87 -60.70
C ALA A 338 35.81 19.16 -60.47
N ALA A 339 37.07 19.15 -60.92
CA ALA A 339 37.92 20.33 -60.91
C ALA A 339 37.23 21.48 -61.66
N LYS A 340 37.24 22.69 -61.07
CA LYS A 340 36.64 23.85 -61.74
C LYS A 340 37.61 24.30 -62.82
N MET A 341 37.14 24.47 -64.05
CA MET A 341 38.00 24.87 -65.16
C MET A 341 37.42 26.07 -65.89
N ALA A 342 38.29 26.99 -66.31
CA ALA A 342 37.96 28.06 -67.24
C ALA A 342 39.06 28.16 -68.27
N SER A 343 38.73 28.52 -69.50
CA SER A 343 39.71 28.73 -70.55
C SER A 343 39.42 29.99 -71.34
N GLY A 344 40.44 30.48 -72.01
CA GLY A 344 40.33 31.63 -72.89
C GLY A 344 41.60 31.80 -73.71
N SER A 345 41.67 32.91 -74.44
CA SER A 345 42.89 33.28 -75.14
C SER A 345 43.12 34.78 -75.06
N PHE A 346 44.37 35.19 -75.25
CA PHE A 346 44.74 36.59 -75.39
C PHE A 346 45.73 36.77 -76.53
N THR A 347 45.63 37.92 -77.19
CA THR A 347 46.57 38.27 -78.24
C THR A 347 47.84 38.86 -77.62
N LYS A 348 48.99 38.31 -77.98
CA LYS A 348 50.33 38.77 -77.59
C LYS A 348 50.58 40.19 -78.14
N PRO A 349 50.87 41.19 -77.28
CA PRO A 349 51.34 42.50 -77.68
C PRO A 349 52.69 42.43 -78.43
N ALA A 350 52.97 43.43 -79.28
CA ALA A 350 54.21 43.49 -80.08
C ALA A 350 55.51 43.68 -79.26
N SER A 351 55.42 43.88 -77.94
CA SER A 351 56.56 44.09 -77.05
C SER A 351 57.13 42.78 -76.49
N ASN A 352 58.44 42.74 -76.25
CA ASN A 352 59.10 41.60 -75.61
C ASN A 352 58.72 41.44 -74.13
N ASN A 353 58.05 42.42 -73.50
CA ASN A 353 57.51 42.31 -72.14
C ASN A 353 55.99 42.43 -72.22
N CYS A 354 55.27 41.43 -71.71
CA CYS A 354 53.81 41.37 -71.78
C CYS A 354 53.22 40.92 -70.44
N ASN A 355 52.18 41.63 -70.00
CA ASN A 355 51.40 41.33 -68.81
C ASN A 355 49.99 40.94 -69.22
N PHE A 356 49.49 39.85 -68.64
CA PHE A 356 48.16 39.35 -68.94
C PHE A 356 47.40 39.17 -67.64
N THR A 357 46.19 39.72 -67.58
CA THR A 357 45.27 39.52 -66.47
C THR A 357 44.17 38.57 -66.87
N ILE A 358 44.02 37.51 -66.09
CA ILE A 358 42.85 36.65 -66.09
C ILE A 358 42.03 37.10 -64.88
N ASP A 359 40.94 37.80 -65.15
CA ASP A 359 39.97 38.27 -64.17
C ASP A 359 38.61 37.56 -64.38
N ASN A 360 37.63 37.87 -63.54
CA ASN A 360 36.26 37.36 -63.64
C ASN A 360 36.11 35.82 -63.55
N LEU A 361 37.10 35.11 -63.01
CA LEU A 361 36.93 33.70 -62.65
C LEU A 361 35.97 33.58 -61.45
N ASN A 362 34.97 32.72 -61.58
CA ASN A 362 34.05 32.39 -60.47
C ASN A 362 34.64 31.37 -59.47
N PHE A 363 35.95 31.12 -59.55
CA PHE A 363 36.72 30.29 -58.63
C PHE A 363 38.16 30.79 -58.49
N THR A 364 38.82 30.43 -57.40
CA THR A 364 40.26 30.66 -57.23
C THR A 364 41.02 29.48 -57.85
N PRO A 365 41.78 29.68 -58.94
CA PRO A 365 42.54 28.59 -59.55
C PRO A 365 43.69 28.13 -58.64
N SER A 366 43.88 26.82 -58.57
CA SER A 366 45.03 26.16 -57.94
C SER A 366 46.16 25.89 -58.94
N SER A 367 45.83 25.80 -60.23
CA SER A 367 46.79 25.63 -61.32
C SER A 367 46.39 26.45 -62.55
N LEU A 368 47.37 26.86 -63.35
CA LEU A 368 47.16 27.54 -64.62
C LEU A 368 47.98 26.86 -65.71
N VAL A 369 47.35 26.51 -66.82
CA VAL A 369 48.01 25.98 -68.02
C VAL A 369 48.00 27.06 -69.09
N LEU A 370 49.17 27.35 -69.66
CA LEU A 370 49.32 28.23 -70.82
C LEU A 370 49.77 27.40 -72.01
N VAL A 371 49.13 27.60 -73.16
CA VAL A 371 49.46 26.93 -74.41
C VAL A 371 49.91 27.98 -75.40
N ILE A 372 51.16 27.87 -75.82
CA ILE A 372 51.79 28.79 -76.78
C ILE A 372 52.15 27.98 -78.02
N ARG A 373 51.68 28.42 -79.18
CA ARG A 373 52.04 27.82 -80.47
C ARG A 373 53.11 28.69 -81.12
N ALA A 374 54.10 28.08 -81.74
CA ALA A 374 55.12 28.79 -82.48
C ALA A 374 55.44 28.05 -83.76
N ALA A 375 55.49 28.76 -84.89
CA ALA A 375 55.86 28.19 -86.17
C ALA A 375 57.26 28.67 -86.56
N THR A 376 58.10 27.75 -87.00
CA THR A 376 59.32 28.06 -87.76
C THR A 376 59.10 27.66 -89.21
N ASN A 377 59.97 28.12 -90.11
CA ASN A 377 59.86 27.81 -91.54
C ASN A 377 59.95 26.30 -91.88
N PHE A 378 60.30 25.45 -90.91
CA PHE A 378 60.49 24.01 -91.11
C PHE A 378 59.62 23.12 -90.21
N TYR A 379 59.12 23.62 -89.08
CA TYR A 379 58.35 22.85 -88.09
C TYR A 379 57.35 23.71 -87.31
N ASN A 380 56.20 23.12 -86.97
CA ASN A 380 55.24 23.68 -86.02
C ASN A 380 55.53 23.12 -84.61
N TYR A 381 55.69 24.01 -83.63
CA TYR A 381 55.94 23.67 -82.24
C TYR A 381 54.75 24.06 -81.38
N GLN A 382 54.39 23.21 -80.42
CA GLN A 382 53.42 23.53 -79.39
C GLN A 382 54.09 23.43 -78.01
N PHE A 383 54.16 24.56 -77.31
CA PHE A 383 54.66 24.63 -75.95
C PHE A 383 53.49 24.65 -74.97
N ARG A 384 53.56 23.81 -73.93
CA ARG A 384 52.59 23.83 -72.83
C ARG A 384 53.33 24.14 -71.53
N PHE A 385 52.94 25.22 -70.88
CA PHE A 385 53.46 25.64 -69.60
C PHE A 385 52.41 25.36 -68.53
N VAL A 386 52.82 24.72 -67.43
CA VAL A 386 51.94 24.48 -66.29
C VAL A 386 52.50 25.22 -65.09
N ALA A 387 51.72 26.16 -64.57
CA ALA A 387 51.96 26.85 -63.32
C ALA A 387 51.17 26.17 -62.20
N TYR A 388 51.84 25.84 -61.11
CA TYR A 388 51.18 25.46 -59.87
C TYR A 388 51.22 26.64 -58.90
N LEU A 389 50.05 27.02 -58.37
CA LEU A 389 49.92 28.11 -57.42
C LEU A 389 49.95 27.51 -56.02
N ASN A 390 51.04 27.73 -55.26
CA ASN A 390 51.10 27.38 -53.85
C ASN A 390 51.01 28.65 -52.97
N SER A 391 50.61 28.48 -51.71
CA SER A 391 50.44 29.56 -50.73
C SER A 391 51.73 30.31 -50.36
N SER A 392 52.88 29.86 -50.83
CA SER A 392 54.21 30.38 -50.49
C SER A 392 55.03 30.93 -51.68
N GLY A 393 54.47 31.00 -52.90
CA GLY A 393 55.16 31.46 -54.11
C GLY A 393 55.06 30.49 -55.29
N THR A 394 54.88 31.03 -56.50
CA THR A 394 54.68 30.29 -57.75
C THR A 394 55.82 29.31 -58.09
N SER A 395 55.50 28.05 -58.38
CA SER A 395 56.45 27.10 -58.99
C SER A 395 55.99 26.73 -60.40
N TRP A 396 56.79 27.06 -61.41
CA TRP A 396 56.52 26.79 -62.82
C TRP A 396 57.21 25.51 -63.28
N ARG A 397 56.52 24.71 -64.10
CA ARG A 397 57.12 23.58 -64.84
C ARG A 397 56.75 23.71 -66.32
N SER A 398 57.76 23.84 -67.18
CA SER A 398 57.61 23.89 -68.64
C SER A 398 57.72 22.50 -69.25
N MET A 399 56.85 22.19 -70.22
CA MET A 399 56.91 20.95 -70.99
C MET A 399 56.76 21.27 -72.48
N SER A 400 57.81 21.00 -73.25
CA SER A 400 57.83 21.29 -74.69
C SER A 400 57.42 20.05 -75.47
N PHE A 401 56.54 20.22 -76.47
CA PHE A 401 56.20 19.17 -77.43
C PHE A 401 56.65 19.62 -78.82
N VAL A 402 57.61 18.89 -79.37
CA VAL A 402 57.99 19.01 -80.79
C VAL A 402 57.06 18.09 -81.57
N GLY A 403 56.60 18.53 -82.74
CA GLY A 403 55.80 17.70 -83.66
C GLY A 403 56.41 16.29 -83.78
N ASP A 404 55.55 15.29 -83.61
CA ASP A 404 55.82 13.85 -83.59
C ASP A 404 56.72 13.34 -82.43
N ASN A 405 56.06 13.12 -81.29
CA ASN A 405 56.37 12.11 -80.25
C ASN A 405 57.73 12.14 -79.51
N THR A 406 58.50 13.24 -79.50
CA THR A 406 59.65 13.36 -78.59
C THR A 406 59.41 14.43 -77.52
N LEU A 407 59.31 13.98 -76.26
CA LEU A 407 59.24 14.82 -75.06
C LEU A 407 60.66 15.23 -74.65
N THR A 408 60.94 16.54 -74.57
CA THR A 408 62.18 17.04 -73.96
C THR A 408 61.83 18.06 -72.87
N GLN A 409 62.25 17.78 -71.64
CA GLN A 409 61.97 18.62 -70.48
C GLN A 409 63.02 19.75 -70.38
N TYR A 410 62.57 20.99 -70.31
CA TYR A 410 63.42 22.17 -70.10
C TYR A 410 62.93 22.93 -68.85
N TYR A 411 63.84 23.47 -68.05
CA TYR A 411 63.55 24.28 -66.87
C TYR A 411 63.82 25.76 -67.19
N SER A 412 62.85 26.66 -67.01
CA SER A 412 63.10 28.10 -66.98
C SER A 412 62.58 28.71 -65.67
N GLN A 413 63.33 29.68 -65.12
CA GLN A 413 62.98 30.40 -63.90
C GLN A 413 62.42 31.78 -64.23
N GLY A 414 61.32 32.19 -63.56
CA GLY A 414 60.98 33.60 -63.32
C GLY A 414 59.60 34.08 -63.78
N PHE A 415 58.57 33.93 -62.93
CA PHE A 415 57.31 34.72 -62.97
C PHE A 415 56.72 34.82 -61.55
N GLU A 416 56.60 36.04 -61.02
CA GLU A 416 56.15 36.35 -59.65
C GLU A 416 54.65 36.73 -59.63
N VAL A 417 53.89 36.27 -58.63
CA VAL A 417 52.44 36.53 -58.46
C VAL A 417 52.18 37.28 -57.16
N ARG A 418 51.35 38.34 -57.20
CA ARG A 418 50.80 39.03 -56.01
C ARG A 418 49.28 39.05 -56.05
N SER A 419 48.66 39.06 -54.87
CA SER A 419 47.21 38.99 -54.69
C SER A 419 46.50 40.24 -55.22
N ASN A 420 45.41 40.03 -55.96
CA ASN A 420 44.45 41.02 -56.51
C ASN A 420 44.77 41.67 -57.87
N GLY A 421 45.26 40.88 -58.84
CA GLY A 421 45.39 41.30 -60.24
C GLY A 421 46.75 40.91 -60.81
N PHE A 422 46.80 40.41 -62.05
CA PHE A 422 48.06 39.97 -62.65
C PHE A 422 48.80 41.16 -63.29
N THR A 423 49.92 41.55 -62.70
CA THR A 423 50.93 42.36 -63.39
C THR A 423 52.24 41.61 -63.29
N SER A 424 52.78 41.13 -64.41
CA SER A 424 54.13 40.55 -64.41
C SER A 424 55.17 41.67 -64.61
N THR A 425 56.36 41.49 -64.06
CA THR A 425 57.54 42.23 -64.48
C THR A 425 58.66 41.20 -64.41
N GLY A 426 59.06 40.65 -65.56
CA GLY A 426 60.03 39.56 -65.59
C GLY A 426 60.54 39.24 -66.99
N TYR A 427 61.87 39.14 -67.10
CA TYR A 427 62.64 38.89 -68.31
C TYR A 427 62.28 37.54 -68.96
N TRP A 428 62.01 37.54 -70.27
CA TRP A 428 62.07 36.32 -71.08
C TRP A 428 63.52 35.88 -71.12
N ALA A 429 63.83 34.76 -70.48
CA ALA A 429 65.18 34.19 -70.43
C ALA A 429 65.80 34.13 -71.83
N SER A 430 66.69 35.07 -72.10
CA SER A 430 67.64 35.03 -73.18
C SER A 430 68.79 34.17 -72.72
N GLU A 431 68.65 32.85 -72.81
CA GLU A 431 69.78 31.92 -72.94
C GLU A 431 69.20 30.50 -73.05
N HIS A 432 69.37 29.91 -74.23
CA HIS A 432 69.17 28.49 -74.55
C HIS A 432 67.76 28.07 -75.00
N ALA A 433 67.37 28.48 -76.21
CA ALA A 433 66.73 27.62 -77.23
C ALA A 433 66.56 28.39 -78.55
N TYR A 434 66.73 27.70 -79.67
CA TYR A 434 66.68 28.16 -81.06
C TYR A 434 65.32 28.78 -81.49
N LEU A 435 64.92 29.92 -80.94
CA LEU A 435 63.72 30.66 -81.34
C LEU A 435 64.04 32.16 -81.46
N LYS A 436 65.04 32.50 -82.28
CA LYS A 436 65.31 33.89 -82.69
C LYS A 436 64.74 34.24 -84.08
N THR A 437 64.06 33.32 -84.74
CA THR A 437 63.61 33.49 -86.15
C THR A 437 62.25 32.86 -86.50
N GLY A 438 61.47 32.37 -85.52
CA GLY A 438 60.12 31.84 -85.76
C GLY A 438 59.02 32.81 -85.32
N ASN A 439 57.97 32.99 -86.15
CA ASN A 439 56.78 33.72 -85.77
C ASN A 439 56.07 32.95 -84.63
N ILE A 440 56.24 33.43 -83.39
CA ILE A 440 55.41 32.98 -82.26
C ILE A 440 53.98 33.39 -82.60
N ASP A 441 53.04 32.45 -82.48
CA ASP A 441 51.63 32.73 -82.74
C ASP A 441 51.17 33.88 -81.84
N THR A 442 50.40 34.79 -82.41
CA THR A 442 49.93 35.96 -81.68
C THR A 442 48.84 35.59 -80.68
N ASN A 443 48.25 34.39 -80.75
CA ASN A 443 47.22 33.97 -79.80
C ASN A 443 47.76 32.97 -78.77
N ILE A 444 47.71 33.33 -77.49
CA ILE A 444 48.08 32.45 -76.37
C ILE A 444 46.80 31.96 -75.70
N GLU A 445 46.64 30.64 -75.61
CA GLU A 445 45.49 30.01 -74.95
C GLU A 445 45.84 29.74 -73.48
N TRP A 446 44.85 29.85 -72.59
CA TRP A 446 45.01 29.57 -71.16
C TRP A 446 43.89 28.69 -70.64
N ILE A 447 44.19 27.88 -69.61
CA ILE A 447 43.24 27.07 -68.85
C ILE A 447 43.54 27.23 -67.37
N ALA A 448 42.64 27.86 -66.64
CA ALA A 448 42.66 27.94 -65.18
C ALA A 448 41.96 26.70 -64.60
N ILE A 449 42.56 26.08 -63.58
CA ILE A 449 42.05 24.87 -62.91
C ILE A 449 41.99 25.15 -61.42
N GLY A 450 40.83 24.92 -60.79
CA GLY A 450 40.50 25.18 -59.39
C GLY A 450 40.23 23.91 -58.62
#